data_AF-A0A1I1PGS9-F1
#
_entry.id   AF-A0A1I1PGS9-F1
#
_cell.length_a   1.000
_cell.length_b   1.000
_cell.length_c   1.000
_cell.angle_alpha   90.00
_cell.angle_beta   90.00
_cell.angle_gamma   90.00
#
_symmetry.space_group_name_H-M   'P 1'
#
loop_
_entity.id
_entity.type
_entity.pdbx_description
1 polymer ?
#
loop_
_entity_poly.entity_id
_entity_poly.type
_entity_poly.pdbx_seq_one_letter_code
_entity_poly.pdbx_strand_id
1 'polypeptide(L)'
;MPLHLLPAPAPAERSIHAALRSPAPVSPLPAALRQDPESLRPVLPLPVYRLSATSAAGALPRTKLTAWRFLLARNDRAVGAAEARLTADGWTFSHFSEGPYIASSEAALRQADELPADLQPRLLSVPQLYMLTLWLHGDITSPAAKGRPAPADALVPLAPAPPGIAPGVPMRADALPGLLSRRLSPPAEQLAG
;
A
#
# COMPACT_ATOMS: atom_id res chain seq x y z
N MET A 1 9.40 -8.57 16.97
CA MET A 1 9.30 -9.90 16.31
C MET A 1 9.22 -9.62 14.82
N PRO A 2 9.75 -10.48 13.93
CA PRO A 2 9.88 -10.09 12.53
C PRO A 2 8.52 -9.92 11.86
N LEU A 3 8.38 -8.90 11.01
CA LEU A 3 7.26 -8.82 10.08
C LEU A 3 7.24 -10.02 9.13
N HIS A 4 6.05 -10.60 8.93
CA HIS A 4 5.84 -11.77 8.07
C HIS A 4 5.48 -11.30 6.65
N LEU A 5 6.48 -11.00 5.83
CA LEU A 5 6.25 -10.61 4.44
C LEU A 5 5.64 -11.76 3.63
N LEU A 6 4.57 -11.46 2.88
CA LEU A 6 4.05 -12.42 1.93
C LEU A 6 4.99 -12.55 0.72
N PRO A 7 5.25 -13.77 0.24
CA PRO A 7 6.00 -13.95 -1.00
C PRO A 7 5.20 -13.39 -2.17
N ALA A 8 5.84 -12.55 -3.00
CA ALA A 8 5.22 -12.06 -4.22
C ALA A 8 5.01 -13.22 -5.22
N PRO A 9 3.96 -13.17 -6.06
CA PRO A 9 3.83 -14.10 -7.17
C PRO A 9 5.04 -13.98 -8.09
N ALA A 10 5.67 -15.12 -8.40
CA ALA A 10 6.85 -15.14 -9.27
C ALA A 10 6.68 -14.39 -10.61
N PRO A 11 5.51 -14.41 -11.29
CA PRO A 11 5.29 -13.58 -12.47
C PRO A 11 5.34 -12.06 -12.19
N ALA A 12 4.86 -11.62 -11.03
CA ALA A 12 4.92 -10.20 -10.64
C ALA A 12 6.38 -9.76 -10.46
N GLU A 13 7.16 -10.52 -9.69
CA GLU A 13 8.58 -10.24 -9.45
C GLU A 13 9.40 -10.26 -10.75
N ARG A 14 9.18 -11.26 -11.62
CA ARG A 14 9.82 -11.31 -12.95
C ARG A 14 9.49 -10.08 -13.79
N SER A 15 8.24 -9.60 -13.75
CA SER A 15 7.85 -8.41 -14.51
C SER A 15 8.58 -7.14 -14.05
N ILE A 16 8.81 -7.00 -12.73
CA ILE A 16 9.58 -5.87 -12.18
C ILE A 16 11.04 -5.95 -12.61
N HIS A 17 11.66 -7.13 -12.49
CA HIS A 17 13.05 -7.33 -12.91
C HIS A 17 13.24 -7.11 -14.41
N ALA A 18 12.28 -7.53 -15.25
CA ALA A 18 12.30 -7.27 -16.68
C ALA A 18 12.19 -5.77 -16.98
N ALA A 19 11.32 -5.04 -16.28
CA ALA A 19 11.18 -3.60 -16.44
C ALA A 19 12.44 -2.82 -16.03
N LEU A 20 13.10 -3.22 -14.93
CA LEU A 20 14.35 -2.59 -14.47
C LEU A 20 15.51 -2.76 -15.47
N ARG A 21 15.56 -3.88 -16.19
CA ARG A 21 16.59 -4.17 -17.21
C ARG A 21 16.22 -3.70 -18.61
N SER A 22 15.02 -3.15 -18.79
CA SER A 22 14.56 -2.74 -20.12
C SER A 22 15.20 -1.41 -20.52
N PRO A 23 15.79 -1.31 -21.71
CA PRO A 23 16.29 -0.03 -22.23
C PRO A 23 15.16 0.93 -22.65
N ALA A 24 13.95 0.41 -22.86
CA ALA A 24 12.76 1.17 -23.23
C ALA A 24 11.54 0.64 -22.43
N PRO A 25 11.48 0.90 -21.12
CA PRO A 25 10.39 0.40 -20.29
C PRO A 25 9.07 1.07 -20.67
N VAL A 26 7.97 0.32 -20.57
CA VAL A 26 6.60 0.80 -20.83
C VAL A 26 6.27 2.05 -19.98
N SER A 27 6.88 2.15 -18.80
CA SER A 27 6.88 3.35 -17.96
C SER A 27 8.33 3.77 -17.71
N PRO A 28 8.74 5.01 -18.08
CA PRO A 28 10.10 5.47 -17.88
C PRO A 28 10.42 5.57 -16.38
N LEU A 29 11.69 5.34 -16.01
CA LEU A 29 12.13 5.61 -14.66
C LEU A 29 12.02 7.12 -14.35
N PRO A 30 11.43 7.50 -13.22
CA PRO A 30 11.49 8.85 -12.68
C PRO A 30 12.93 9.39 -12.60
N ALA A 31 13.10 10.71 -12.65
CA ALA A 31 14.41 11.35 -12.74
C ALA A 31 15.35 10.97 -11.58
N ALA A 32 14.84 10.88 -10.35
CA ALA A 32 15.66 10.51 -9.19
C ALA A 32 16.16 9.06 -9.27
N LEU A 33 15.40 8.18 -9.93
CA LEU A 33 15.74 6.77 -10.09
C LEU A 33 16.74 6.53 -11.24
N ARG A 34 16.85 7.45 -12.20
CA ARG A 34 17.81 7.35 -13.33
C ARG A 34 19.28 7.55 -12.93
N GLN A 35 19.55 8.09 -11.74
CA GLN A 35 20.91 8.22 -11.22
C GLN A 35 21.40 6.83 -10.81
N ASP A 36 22.05 6.07 -11.71
CA ASP A 36 22.47 4.67 -11.49
C ASP A 36 21.30 3.67 -11.36
N PRO A 37 20.59 3.38 -12.48
CA PRO A 37 19.46 2.46 -12.48
C PRO A 37 19.87 1.00 -12.20
N GLU A 38 21.11 0.62 -12.51
CA GLU A 38 21.62 -0.75 -12.37
C GLU A 38 21.81 -1.17 -10.92
N SER A 39 21.97 -0.21 -9.99
CA SER A 39 22.03 -0.48 -8.55
C SER A 39 20.67 -0.67 -7.88
N LEU A 40 19.57 -0.38 -8.57
CA LEU A 40 18.23 -0.54 -8.00
C LEU A 40 17.94 -2.02 -7.71
N ARG A 41 17.45 -2.31 -6.51
CA ARG A 41 17.02 -3.64 -6.09
C ARG A 41 15.56 -3.60 -5.62
N PRO A 42 14.65 -4.41 -6.18
CA PRO A 42 13.32 -4.56 -5.63
C PRO A 42 13.41 -5.29 -4.28
N VAL A 43 12.85 -4.68 -3.24
CA VAL A 43 12.82 -5.20 -1.86
C VAL A 43 11.44 -4.99 -1.27
N LEU A 44 11.16 -5.66 -0.14
CA LEU A 44 9.94 -5.47 0.66
C LEU A 44 8.66 -5.56 -0.19
N PRO A 45 8.39 -6.71 -0.82
CA PRO A 45 7.17 -6.89 -1.61
C PRO A 45 5.93 -6.78 -0.71
N LEU A 46 5.02 -5.86 -1.05
CA LEU A 46 3.77 -5.64 -0.33
C LEU A 46 2.57 -5.83 -1.25
N PRO A 47 1.60 -6.69 -0.90
CA PRO A 47 0.35 -6.78 -1.64
C PRO A 47 -0.46 -5.50 -1.44
N VAL A 48 -0.99 -4.95 -2.53
CA VAL A 48 -1.79 -3.72 -2.56
C VAL A 48 -3.26 -4.06 -2.77
N TYR A 49 -4.03 -3.86 -1.72
CA TYR A 49 -5.47 -3.99 -1.73
C TYR A 49 -6.10 -2.64 -1.98
N ARG A 50 -7.12 -2.59 -2.83
CA ARG A 50 -7.97 -1.42 -3.01
C ARG A 50 -9.24 -1.60 -2.22
N LEU A 51 -9.60 -0.60 -1.43
CA LEU A 51 -10.91 -0.51 -0.80
C LEU A 51 -11.99 -0.42 -1.88
N SER A 52 -12.93 -1.36 -1.87
CA SER A 52 -14.13 -1.32 -2.72
C SER A 52 -15.27 -0.61 -1.97
N ALA A 53 -16.29 -0.15 -2.70
CA ALA A 53 -17.44 0.54 -2.11
C ALA A 53 -18.04 -0.26 -0.93
N THR A 54 -18.33 0.45 0.16
CA THR A 54 -18.82 -0.10 1.42
C THR A 54 -20.21 -0.71 1.23
N SER A 55 -20.41 -1.97 1.65
CA SER A 55 -21.76 -2.55 1.77
C SER A 55 -22.32 -2.27 3.15
N ALA A 56 -23.56 -1.78 3.23
CA ALA A 56 -24.32 -1.51 4.47
C ALA A 56 -23.63 -0.58 5.49
N ALA A 57 -24.43 0.25 6.17
CA ALA A 57 -23.94 1.14 7.22
C ALA A 57 -23.25 0.32 8.34
N GLY A 58 -21.99 0.65 8.65
CA GLY A 58 -21.24 0.07 9.77
C GLY A 58 -20.44 -1.21 9.48
N ALA A 59 -20.55 -1.82 8.30
CA ALA A 59 -19.73 -3.00 7.99
C ALA A 59 -18.31 -2.63 7.55
N LEU A 60 -17.32 -3.46 7.91
CA LEU A 60 -15.96 -3.32 7.39
C LEU A 60 -15.96 -3.42 5.86
N PRO A 61 -15.32 -2.49 5.12
CA PRO A 61 -15.43 -2.47 3.68
C PRO A 61 -14.71 -3.68 3.06
N ARG A 62 -15.18 -4.09 1.88
CA ARG A 62 -14.51 -5.14 1.11
C ARG A 62 -13.23 -4.57 0.48
N THR A 63 -12.19 -5.39 0.38
CA THR A 63 -11.00 -5.01 -0.37
C THR A 63 -10.72 -6.02 -1.48
N LYS A 64 -10.05 -5.58 -2.52
CA LYS A 64 -9.62 -6.43 -3.63
C LYS A 64 -8.11 -6.29 -3.80
N LEU A 65 -7.38 -7.40 -3.89
CA LEU A 65 -5.97 -7.36 -4.30
C LEU A 65 -5.89 -6.83 -5.74
N THR A 66 -5.12 -5.77 -5.95
CA THR A 66 -5.01 -5.08 -7.25
C THR A 66 -3.59 -4.98 -7.77
N ALA A 67 -2.61 -4.92 -6.89
CA ALA A 67 -1.21 -4.82 -7.26
C ALA A 67 -0.30 -5.52 -6.23
N TRP A 68 0.96 -5.69 -6.60
CA TRP A 68 2.09 -5.85 -5.68
C TRP A 68 3.01 -4.66 -5.87
N ARG A 69 3.37 -4.02 -4.76
CA ARG A 69 4.35 -2.94 -4.73
C ARG A 69 5.66 -3.47 -4.16
N PHE A 70 6.76 -3.15 -4.82
CA PHE A 70 8.12 -3.41 -4.37
C PHE A 70 8.76 -2.06 -4.11
N LEU A 71 9.38 -1.88 -2.94
CA LEU A 71 10.26 -0.73 -2.76
C LEU A 71 11.54 -0.95 -3.57
N LEU A 72 12.08 0.12 -4.13
CA LEU A 72 13.35 0.08 -4.86
C LEU A 72 14.44 0.64 -3.96
N ALA A 73 15.32 -0.25 -3.50
CA ALA A 73 16.46 0.11 -2.67
C ALA A 73 17.67 0.50 -3.52
N ARG A 74 18.38 1.54 -3.08
CA ARG A 74 19.74 1.89 -3.51
C ARG A 74 20.54 2.20 -2.25
N ASN A 75 21.69 1.55 -2.07
CA ASN A 75 22.52 1.69 -0.87
C ASN A 75 21.70 1.52 0.42
N ASP A 76 20.89 0.45 0.47
CA ASP A 76 20.01 0.08 1.60
C ASP A 76 18.95 1.12 1.99
N ARG A 77 18.66 2.09 1.13
CA ARG A 77 17.57 3.06 1.32
C ARG A 77 16.53 2.94 0.23
N ALA A 78 15.25 2.95 0.60
CA ALA A 78 14.17 3.01 -0.37
C ALA A 78 14.16 4.38 -1.08
N VAL A 79 14.43 4.40 -2.39
CA VAL A 79 14.47 5.61 -3.22
C VAL A 79 13.27 5.71 -4.17
N GLY A 80 12.52 4.63 -4.34
CA GLY A 80 11.34 4.57 -5.19
C GLY A 80 10.50 3.33 -4.94
N ALA A 81 9.54 3.08 -5.81
CA ALA A 81 8.79 1.83 -5.86
C ALA A 81 8.52 1.41 -7.31
N ALA A 82 8.30 0.11 -7.48
CA ALA A 82 7.78 -0.46 -8.71
C ALA A 82 6.50 -1.24 -8.39
N GLU A 83 5.50 -1.17 -9.27
CA GLU A 83 4.25 -1.90 -9.10
C GLU A 83 4.01 -2.89 -10.23
N ALA A 84 3.59 -4.10 -9.86
CA ALA A 84 3.02 -5.08 -10.76
C ALA A 84 1.51 -5.15 -10.51
N ARG A 85 0.69 -4.99 -11.55
CA ARG A 85 -0.78 -5.01 -11.46
C ARG A 85 -1.31 -6.38 -11.87
N LEU A 86 -2.41 -6.80 -11.26
CA LEU A 86 -3.16 -7.98 -11.70
C LEU A 86 -4.08 -7.62 -12.88
N THR A 87 -3.86 -8.23 -14.03
CA THR A 87 -4.70 -8.16 -15.24
C THR A 87 -5.40 -9.51 -15.49
N ALA A 88 -6.23 -9.58 -16.54
CA ALA A 88 -6.85 -10.84 -16.96
C ALA A 88 -5.82 -11.92 -17.35
N ASP A 89 -4.68 -11.49 -17.91
CA ASP A 89 -3.61 -12.37 -18.38
C ASP A 89 -2.56 -12.68 -17.29
N GLY A 90 -2.78 -12.21 -16.06
CA GLY A 90 -1.90 -12.42 -14.92
C GLY A 90 -1.22 -11.14 -14.43
N TRP A 91 0.00 -11.26 -13.90
CA TRP A 91 0.73 -10.12 -13.34
C TRP A 91 1.57 -9.43 -14.40
N THR A 92 1.39 -8.12 -14.54
CA THR A 92 2.16 -7.29 -15.47
C THR A 92 2.77 -6.09 -14.77
N PHE A 93 3.94 -5.66 -15.24
CA PHE A 93 4.52 -4.41 -14.77
C PHE A 93 3.57 -3.24 -15.08
N SER A 94 3.41 -2.35 -14.11
CA SER A 94 2.56 -1.16 -14.24
C SER A 94 3.39 0.11 -14.41
N HIS A 95 4.15 0.50 -13.38
CA HIS A 95 4.91 1.74 -13.38
C HIS A 95 5.99 1.75 -12.30
N PHE A 96 6.93 2.68 -12.46
CA PHE A 96 7.81 3.13 -11.39
C PHE A 96 7.22 4.39 -10.75
N SER A 97 7.41 4.56 -9.44
CA SER A 97 6.98 5.73 -8.70
C SER A 97 8.05 6.22 -7.73
N GLU A 98 8.01 7.52 -7.44
CA GLU A 98 8.82 8.19 -6.43
C GLU A 98 7.90 9.07 -5.56
N GLY A 99 8.47 9.66 -4.51
CA GLY A 99 7.79 10.65 -3.68
C GLY A 99 7.57 10.21 -2.23
N PRO A 100 6.76 10.98 -1.47
CA PRO A 100 6.70 10.91 -0.01
C PRO A 100 6.20 9.56 0.53
N TYR A 101 5.36 8.84 -0.23
CA TYR A 101 4.89 7.52 0.17
C TYR A 101 6.02 6.50 0.32
N ILE A 102 7.16 6.67 -0.35
CA ILE A 102 8.31 5.76 -0.25
C ILE A 102 8.91 5.81 1.15
N ALA A 103 9.35 7.00 1.57
CA ALA A 103 9.91 7.21 2.90
C ALA A 103 8.88 6.91 4.01
N SER A 104 7.61 7.29 3.79
CA SER A 104 6.56 6.98 4.77
C SER A 104 6.28 5.47 4.88
N SER A 105 6.37 4.70 3.79
CA SER A 105 6.21 3.24 3.83
C SER A 105 7.37 2.60 4.61
N GLU A 106 8.60 3.02 4.33
CA GLU A 106 9.80 2.53 5.02
C GLU A 106 9.73 2.83 6.54
N ALA A 107 9.36 4.05 6.91
CA ALA A 107 9.20 4.43 8.31
C ALA A 107 8.09 3.64 9.03
N ALA A 108 6.94 3.46 8.38
CA ALA A 108 5.83 2.70 8.95
C ALA A 108 6.15 1.20 9.10
N LEU A 109 6.90 0.61 8.15
CA LEU A 109 7.40 -0.76 8.27
C LEU A 109 8.40 -0.90 9.42
N ARG A 110 9.34 0.04 9.56
CA ARG A 110 10.30 0.05 10.68
C ARG A 110 9.59 0.13 12.03
N GLN A 111 8.62 1.02 12.16
CA GLN A 111 7.79 1.13 13.37
C GLN A 111 7.01 -0.16 13.65
N ALA A 112 6.52 -0.85 12.61
CA ALA A 112 5.78 -2.10 12.77
C ALA A 112 6.67 -3.26 13.21
N ASP A 113 7.92 -3.32 12.74
CA ASP A 113 8.90 -4.36 13.11
C ASP A 113 9.35 -4.28 14.58
N GLU A 114 9.29 -3.08 15.17
CA GLU A 114 9.54 -2.84 16.59
C GLU A 114 8.40 -3.35 17.50
N LEU A 115 7.22 -3.67 16.95
CA LEU A 115 6.10 -4.15 17.74
C LEU A 115 6.33 -5.60 18.22
N PRO A 116 5.91 -5.93 19.45
CA PRO A 116 5.96 -7.29 19.98
C PRO A 116 4.76 -8.12 19.49
N ALA A 117 4.52 -8.16 18.18
CA ALA A 117 3.41 -8.87 17.57
C ALA A 117 3.80 -9.49 16.22
N ASP A 118 3.28 -10.68 15.93
CA ASP A 118 3.37 -11.28 14.61
C ASP A 118 2.38 -10.59 13.67
N LEU A 119 2.91 -9.83 12.72
CA LEU A 119 2.13 -9.00 11.82
C LEU A 119 2.54 -9.27 10.38
N GLN A 120 1.54 -9.37 9.51
CA GLN A 120 1.73 -9.46 8.08
C GLN A 120 1.42 -8.10 7.45
N PRO A 121 2.43 -7.36 6.94
CA PRO A 121 2.20 -6.05 6.36
C PRO A 121 1.61 -6.17 4.94
N ARG A 122 0.65 -5.29 4.68
CA ARG A 122 -0.09 -5.15 3.43
C ARG A 122 -0.26 -3.67 3.12
N LEU A 123 -0.58 -3.29 1.90
CA LEU A 123 -0.96 -1.93 1.57
C LEU A 123 -2.46 -1.86 1.30
N LEU A 124 -3.13 -0.84 1.85
CA LEU A 124 -4.53 -0.56 1.60
C LEU A 124 -4.66 0.82 0.95
N SER A 125 -4.98 0.83 -0.34
CA SER A 125 -5.40 2.03 -1.06
C SER A 125 -6.85 2.33 -0.69
N VAL A 126 -7.11 3.57 -0.28
CA VAL A 126 -8.44 4.11 0.03
C VAL A 126 -8.74 5.24 -0.98
N PRO A 127 -9.19 4.91 -2.21
CA PRO A 127 -9.37 5.90 -3.27
C PRO A 127 -10.28 7.06 -2.89
N GLN A 128 -11.34 6.78 -2.10
CA GLN A 128 -12.30 7.80 -1.67
C GLN A 128 -11.67 8.90 -0.83
N LEU A 129 -10.53 8.62 -0.19
CA LEU A 129 -9.77 9.59 0.60
C LEU A 129 -8.44 9.96 -0.06
N TYR A 130 -8.14 9.46 -1.27
CA TYR A 130 -6.84 9.62 -1.95
C TYR A 130 -5.65 9.25 -1.06
N MET A 131 -5.83 8.24 -0.20
CA MET A 131 -4.89 7.85 0.84
C MET A 131 -4.37 6.43 0.59
N LEU A 132 -3.11 6.20 0.97
CA LEU A 132 -2.53 4.87 1.10
C LEU A 132 -2.22 4.61 2.57
N THR A 133 -2.53 3.41 3.06
CA THR A 133 -2.21 3.01 4.43
C THR A 133 -1.41 1.71 4.44
N LEU A 134 -0.48 1.57 5.40
CA LEU A 134 0.08 0.29 5.77
C LEU A 134 -0.96 -0.45 6.62
N TRP A 135 -1.40 -1.59 6.16
CA TRP A 135 -2.32 -2.48 6.86
C TRP A 135 -1.51 -3.61 7.50
N LEU A 136 -1.50 -3.65 8.83
CA LEU A 136 -0.86 -4.69 9.63
C LEU A 136 -1.91 -5.72 10.02
N HIS A 137 -1.86 -6.87 9.34
CA HIS A 137 -2.82 -7.95 9.55
C HIS A 137 -2.30 -8.95 10.59
N GLY A 138 -3.13 -9.29 11.58
CA GLY A 138 -2.74 -10.20 12.66
C GLY A 138 -2.77 -11.69 12.28
N ASP A 139 -3.51 -12.08 11.24
CA ASP A 139 -3.49 -13.45 10.74
C ASP A 139 -2.39 -13.62 9.69
N ILE A 140 -1.21 -14.02 10.16
CA ILE A 140 -0.03 -14.25 9.33
C ILE A 140 -0.16 -15.42 8.36
N THR A 141 -1.18 -16.28 8.54
CA THR A 141 -1.45 -17.42 7.64
C THR A 141 -2.39 -17.05 6.50
N SER A 142 -2.99 -15.86 6.55
CA SER A 142 -3.93 -15.35 5.55
C SER A 142 -3.21 -15.12 4.20
N PRO A 143 -3.66 -15.76 3.11
CA PRO A 143 -3.02 -15.63 1.80
C PRO A 143 -3.32 -14.27 1.16
N ALA A 144 -2.42 -13.81 0.29
CA ALA A 144 -2.56 -12.51 -0.42
C ALA A 144 -3.87 -12.38 -1.23
N ALA A 145 -4.43 -13.48 -1.73
CA ALA A 145 -5.67 -13.45 -2.51
C ALA A 145 -6.90 -13.10 -1.65
N LYS A 146 -6.83 -13.30 -0.33
CA LYS A 146 -7.90 -13.01 0.62
C LYS A 146 -7.57 -11.70 1.34
N GLY A 147 -8.48 -10.74 1.26
CA GLY A 147 -8.26 -9.44 1.87
C GLY A 147 -9.54 -8.83 2.39
N ARG A 148 -9.81 -9.01 3.66
CA ARG A 148 -10.68 -8.11 4.42
C ARG A 148 -9.94 -7.78 5.71
N PRO A 149 -9.79 -6.51 6.06
CA PRO A 149 -9.29 -6.15 7.39
C PRO A 149 -10.13 -6.85 8.45
N ALA A 150 -9.49 -7.47 9.43
CA ALA A 150 -10.11 -7.85 10.68
C ALA A 150 -10.32 -6.58 11.53
N PRO A 151 -11.36 -6.49 12.38
CA PRO A 151 -11.62 -5.30 13.20
C PRO A 151 -10.40 -4.81 14.01
N ALA A 152 -9.60 -5.76 14.51
CA ALA A 152 -8.43 -5.49 15.33
C ALA A 152 -7.14 -5.18 14.53
N ASP A 153 -7.16 -5.33 13.21
CA ASP A 153 -6.00 -4.98 12.39
C ASP A 153 -5.67 -3.50 12.54
N ALA A 154 -4.38 -3.18 12.50
CA ALA A 154 -3.91 -1.80 12.52
C ALA A 154 -3.76 -1.27 11.09
N LEU A 155 -4.24 -0.05 10.87
CA LEU A 155 -4.05 0.74 9.66
C LEU A 155 -3.19 1.95 10.03
N VAL A 156 -2.04 2.10 9.40
CA VAL A 156 -1.13 3.23 9.58
C VAL A 156 -1.19 4.09 8.32
N PRO A 157 -1.85 5.27 8.35
CA PRO A 157 -1.90 6.17 7.22
C PRO A 157 -0.49 6.61 6.80
N LEU A 158 -0.19 6.54 5.50
CA LEU A 158 1.09 7.00 4.97
C LEU A 158 1.02 8.48 4.61
N ALA A 159 2.15 9.18 4.70
CA ALA A 159 2.28 10.56 4.27
C ALA A 159 2.41 10.65 2.73
N PRO A 160 1.71 11.59 2.08
CA PRO A 160 0.76 12.55 2.66
C PRO A 160 -0.56 11.88 3.04
N ALA A 161 -1.05 12.18 4.25
CA ALA A 161 -2.39 11.81 4.66
C ALA A 161 -3.36 12.98 4.42
N PRO A 162 -4.66 12.71 4.18
CA PRO A 162 -5.67 13.74 4.04
C PRO A 162 -5.81 14.62 5.29
N PRO A 163 -6.32 15.86 5.17
CA PRO A 163 -6.54 16.75 6.31
C PRO A 163 -7.30 16.08 7.46
N GLY A 164 -6.76 16.22 8.68
CA GLY A 164 -7.31 15.63 9.89
C GLY A 164 -7.17 14.10 9.99
N ILE A 165 -6.24 13.51 9.23
CA ILE A 165 -5.71 12.16 9.45
C ILE A 165 -4.21 12.31 9.70
N ALA A 166 -3.74 11.83 10.85
CA ALA A 166 -2.31 11.90 11.18
C ALA A 166 -1.54 10.78 10.47
N PRO A 167 -0.56 11.07 9.60
CA PRO A 167 0.29 10.05 9.00
C PRO A 167 1.17 9.40 10.07
N GLY A 168 1.49 8.13 9.91
CA GLY A 168 2.33 7.36 10.85
C GLY A 168 1.65 6.94 12.15
N VAL A 169 0.45 7.44 12.45
CA VAL A 169 -0.29 7.11 13.67
C VAL A 169 -1.22 5.92 13.40
N PRO A 170 -1.04 4.76 14.04
CA PRO A 170 -1.90 3.61 13.84
C PRO A 170 -3.35 3.88 14.30
N MET A 171 -4.31 3.42 13.52
CA MET A 171 -5.73 3.34 13.89
C MET A 171 -6.25 1.92 13.66
N ARG A 172 -7.28 1.51 14.41
CA ARG A 172 -7.93 0.21 14.20
C ARG A 172 -8.74 0.20 12.90
N ALA A 173 -8.79 -0.94 12.23
CA ALA A 173 -9.55 -1.09 10.99
C ALA A 173 -11.06 -0.88 11.18
N ASP A 174 -11.62 -1.21 12.36
CA ASP A 174 -13.01 -0.94 12.72
C ASP A 174 -13.37 0.55 12.82
N ALA A 175 -12.39 1.45 12.95
CA ALA A 175 -12.60 2.89 12.88
C ALA A 175 -12.71 3.41 11.44
N LEU A 176 -12.31 2.62 10.42
CA LEU A 176 -12.31 3.04 9.01
C LEU A 176 -13.72 3.38 8.48
N PRO A 177 -14.79 2.58 8.70
CA PRO A 177 -16.13 2.94 8.27
C PRO A 177 -16.58 4.31 8.80
N GLY A 178 -16.37 4.57 10.10
CA GLY A 178 -16.74 5.85 10.71
C GLY A 178 -15.91 7.03 10.21
N LEU A 179 -14.66 6.79 9.82
CA LEU A 179 -13.83 7.80 9.15
C LEU A 179 -14.35 8.11 7.74
N LEU A 180 -14.67 7.08 6.95
CA LEU A 180 -15.22 7.23 5.60
C LEU A 180 -16.57 7.97 5.63
N SER A 181 -17.48 7.59 6.52
CA SER A 181 -18.78 8.28 6.68
C SER A 181 -18.58 9.77 6.98
N ARG A 182 -17.73 10.12 7.97
CA ARG A 182 -17.50 11.51 8.35
C ARG A 182 -16.86 12.38 7.26
N ARG A 183 -16.10 11.78 6.35
CA ARG A 183 -15.35 12.51 5.31
C ARG A 183 -16.05 12.56 3.96
N LEU A 184 -16.96 11.62 3.69
CA LEU A 184 -17.69 11.51 2.43
C LEU A 184 -19.13 11.99 2.55
N SER A 185 -19.63 12.26 3.76
CA SER A 185 -20.86 13.02 3.93
C SER A 185 -20.72 14.39 3.27
N PRO A 186 -21.69 14.81 2.42
CA PRO A 186 -21.70 16.18 1.94
C PRO A 186 -21.76 17.13 3.13
N PRO A 187 -21.14 18.33 3.07
CA PRO A 187 -21.42 19.35 4.06
C PRO A 187 -22.93 19.54 4.10
N ALA A 188 -23.51 19.52 5.30
CA ALA A 188 -24.92 19.86 5.45
C ALA A 188 -25.10 21.23 4.80
N GLU A 189 -25.87 21.26 3.71
CA GLU A 189 -26.27 22.49 3.06
C GLU A 189 -26.87 23.36 4.15
N GLN A 190 -26.14 24.40 4.55
CA GLN A 190 -26.68 25.42 5.43
C GLN A 190 -27.79 26.11 4.62
N LEU A 191 -29.00 25.59 4.74
CA LEU A 191 -30.23 26.30 4.45
C LEU A 191 -30.29 27.50 5.40
N ALA A 192 -29.74 28.62 4.95
CA ALA A 192 -29.93 29.95 5.49
C ALA A 192 -29.74 30.93 4.31
N GLY A 193 -30.74 31.65 3.84
CA GLY A 193 -32.14 31.78 4.25
C GLY A 193 -32.91 32.57 3.20
#